data_AF-A0A537YAY3-F1
#
_entry.id   AF-A0A537YAY3-F1
#
_cell.length_a   1.000
_cell.length_b   1.000
_cell.length_c   1.000
_cell.angle_alpha   90.00
_cell.angle_beta   90.00
_cell.angle_gamma   90.00
#
_symmetry.space_group_name_H-M   'P 1'
#
loop_
_entity.id
_entity.type
_entity.pdbx_description
1 polymer ?
#
loop_
_entity_poly.entity_id
_entity_poly.type
_entity_poly.pdbx_seq_one_letter_code
_entity_poly.pdbx_strand_id
1 'polypeptide(L)'
;MRWTYDCLDQIRYITSSLSEGHCRHFEVEVNMFDSERRQVGDSRLITEVWDCLGREIGSFTDVIVDVSAFPRTLMFALLSRLWTERPYHQNLYAVLTEGGPTASRHEERDFIEPKVIRRGEEADPPAASLWVPVLGGSMERLARIYDQLQPADVFPIIPFPSKNPRFGDDVLLGARRRLFDEWGVRYENVLYASGDVAFDIFRKITDIVHNFGGLTADHPLVLSALSGRALSLGVLLAALWNGLYLCHVQPTTYSMTPTTRNRLIQECASARPTVVWLDGAIYA
;
A
#
# COMPACT_ATOMS: atom_id res chain seq x y z
N MET A 1 17.04 0.96 20.59
CA MET A 1 18.13 1.57 19.81
C MET A 1 19.23 0.60 19.43
N ARG A 2 19.87 -0.15 20.35
CA ARG A 2 21.01 -1.06 20.01
C ARG A 2 20.71 -2.02 18.84
N TRP A 3 19.51 -2.59 18.79
CA TRP A 3 19.10 -3.55 17.75
C TRP A 3 18.86 -2.94 16.36
N THR A 4 18.53 -1.64 16.27
CA THR A 4 18.30 -0.98 14.98
C THR A 4 19.61 -0.87 14.20
N TYR A 5 20.70 -0.53 14.90
CA TYR A 5 22.03 -0.44 14.34
C TYR A 5 22.56 -1.80 13.88
N ASP A 6 22.33 -2.88 14.65
CA ASP A 6 22.71 -4.24 14.23
C ASP A 6 22.08 -4.66 12.89
N CYS A 7 20.81 -4.29 12.64
CA CYS A 7 20.14 -4.58 11.37
C CYS A 7 20.73 -3.77 10.21
N LEU A 8 21.05 -2.49 10.44
CA LEU A 8 21.65 -1.63 9.41
C LEU A 8 23.04 -2.12 9.02
N ASP A 9 23.85 -2.56 10.00
CA ASP A 9 25.17 -3.13 9.74
C ASP A 9 25.08 -4.41 8.91
N GLN A 10 24.08 -5.27 9.18
CA GLN A 10 23.82 -6.45 8.36
C GLN A 10 23.41 -6.10 6.93
N ILE A 11 22.54 -5.09 6.74
CA ILE A 11 22.15 -4.62 5.40
C ILE A 11 23.37 -4.09 4.65
N ARG A 12 24.20 -3.25 5.28
CA ARG A 12 25.43 -2.70 4.69
C ARG A 12 26.41 -3.82 4.31
N TYR A 13 26.59 -4.81 5.18
CA TYR A 13 27.44 -5.96 4.91
C TYR A 13 26.95 -6.76 3.69
N ILE A 14 25.66 -7.10 3.64
CA ILE A 14 25.08 -7.89 2.55
C ILE A 14 25.20 -7.13 1.22
N THR A 15 24.77 -5.88 1.18
CA THR A 15 24.78 -5.05 -0.04
C THR A 15 26.19 -4.72 -0.52
N SER A 16 27.15 -4.48 0.38
CA SER A 16 28.57 -4.31 0.00
C SER A 16 29.15 -5.58 -0.59
N SER A 17 28.79 -6.75 -0.04
CA SER A 17 29.25 -8.04 -0.54
C SER A 17 28.68 -8.36 -1.93
N LEU A 18 27.40 -8.05 -2.16
CA LEU A 18 26.72 -8.30 -3.43
C LEU A 18 27.13 -7.34 -4.56
N SER A 19 27.54 -6.13 -4.21
CA SER A 19 27.95 -5.10 -5.17
C SER A 19 29.45 -5.10 -5.47
N GLU A 20 30.21 -6.03 -4.89
CA GLU A 20 31.68 -6.06 -4.97
C GLU A 20 32.33 -4.71 -4.56
N GLY A 21 31.68 -3.97 -3.65
CA GLY A 21 32.10 -2.64 -3.20
C GLY A 21 31.62 -1.47 -4.06
N HIS A 22 30.90 -1.72 -5.16
CA HIS A 22 30.28 -0.68 -6.00
C HIS A 22 28.89 -0.26 -5.49
N CYS A 23 28.75 -0.01 -4.19
CA CYS A 23 27.52 0.52 -3.59
C CYS A 23 27.75 1.81 -2.82
N ARG A 24 26.72 2.65 -2.79
CA ARG A 24 26.61 3.78 -1.87
C ARG A 24 25.45 3.54 -0.93
N HIS A 25 25.66 3.79 0.35
CA HIS A 25 24.61 3.71 1.37
C HIS A 25 24.22 5.11 1.78
N PHE A 26 22.92 5.37 1.73
CA PHE A 26 22.30 6.55 2.28
C PHE A 26 21.34 6.10 3.37
N GLU A 27 21.36 6.79 4.49
CA GLU A 27 20.49 6.52 5.62
C GLU A 27 19.62 7.75 5.85
N VAL A 28 18.31 7.53 5.84
CA VAL A 28 17.33 8.58 6.01
C VAL A 28 16.46 8.22 7.22
N GLU A 29 16.50 9.07 8.25
CA GLU A 29 15.63 8.94 9.40
C GLU A 29 14.32 9.69 9.17
N VAL A 30 13.21 8.96 9.07
CA VAL A 30 11.88 9.54 8.82
C VAL A 30 11.01 9.41 10.07
N ASN A 31 10.74 10.56 10.69
CA ASN A 31 9.73 10.65 11.73
C ASN A 31 8.33 10.61 11.10
N MET A 32 7.53 9.60 11.48
CA MET A 32 6.16 9.42 10.98
C MET A 32 5.22 10.56 11.40
N PHE A 33 5.43 11.08 12.59
CA PHE A 33 4.58 12.09 13.24
C PHE A 33 5.44 13.25 13.77
N ASP A 34 4.86 14.44 13.80
CA ASP A 34 5.45 15.59 14.49
C ASP A 34 5.10 15.60 15.99
N SER A 35 5.54 16.65 16.69
CA SER A 35 5.28 16.83 18.13
C SER A 35 3.79 16.96 18.47
N GLU A 36 2.95 17.33 17.51
CA GLU A 36 1.50 17.47 17.65
C GLU A 36 0.75 16.21 17.19
N ARG A 37 1.47 15.11 16.89
CA ARG A 37 0.95 13.85 16.34
C ARG A 37 0.30 13.98 14.96
N ARG A 38 0.62 15.03 14.21
CA ARG A 38 0.22 15.14 12.80
C ARG A 38 1.11 14.25 11.95
N GLN A 39 0.54 13.58 10.96
CA GLN A 39 1.30 12.74 10.04
C GLN A 39 2.12 13.59 9.08
N VAL A 40 3.45 13.42 9.14
CA VAL A 40 4.44 14.16 8.33
C VAL A 40 5.44 13.24 7.63
N GLY A 41 5.43 11.95 7.94
CA GLY A 41 6.43 11.00 7.44
C GLY A 41 6.40 10.80 5.92
N ASP A 42 5.24 10.95 5.29
CA ASP A 42 5.06 10.91 3.84
C ASP A 42 5.88 12.00 3.14
N SER A 43 5.61 13.26 3.46
CA SER A 43 6.26 14.41 2.84
C SER A 43 7.75 14.45 3.20
N ARG A 44 8.09 14.15 4.46
CA ARG A 44 9.50 14.10 4.90
C ARG A 44 10.30 13.02 4.19
N LEU A 45 9.75 11.81 4.05
CA LEU A 45 10.41 10.75 3.30
C LEU A 45 10.74 11.21 1.88
N ILE A 46 9.77 11.82 1.19
CA ILE A 46 9.98 12.32 -0.17
C ILE A 46 11.08 13.39 -0.21
N THR A 47 11.00 14.42 0.63
CA THR A 47 12.00 15.49 0.66
C THR A 47 13.40 14.93 0.89
N GLU A 48 13.57 14.13 1.93
CA GLU A 48 14.88 13.59 2.32
C GLU A 48 15.45 12.62 1.26
N VAL A 49 14.60 11.78 0.65
CA VAL A 49 15.02 10.90 -0.44
C VAL A 49 15.49 11.72 -1.65
N TRP A 50 14.80 12.80 -2.01
CA TRP A 50 15.22 13.64 -3.14
C TRP A 50 16.44 14.52 -2.81
N ASP A 51 16.58 14.98 -1.57
CA ASP A 51 17.76 15.71 -1.12
C ASP A 51 19.00 14.80 -1.10
N CYS A 52 18.85 13.54 -0.67
CA CYS A 52 19.94 12.58 -0.60
C CYS A 52 20.26 11.94 -1.96
N LEU A 53 19.24 11.55 -2.72
CA LEU A 53 19.35 10.68 -3.90
C LEU A 53 18.90 11.35 -5.20
N GLY A 54 18.24 12.51 -5.18
CA GLY A 54 17.53 13.06 -6.34
C GLY A 54 18.39 13.25 -7.59
N ARG A 55 19.67 13.61 -7.44
CA ARG A 55 20.62 13.71 -8.56
C ARG A 55 21.16 12.35 -9.02
N GLU A 56 21.20 11.36 -8.13
CA GLU A 56 21.74 10.03 -8.43
C GLU A 56 20.69 9.08 -9.00
N ILE A 57 19.40 9.23 -8.63
CA ILE A 57 18.30 8.37 -9.12
C ILE A 57 18.30 8.32 -10.64
N GLY A 58 18.48 9.47 -11.30
CA GLY A 58 18.49 9.57 -12.77
C GLY A 58 19.64 8.85 -13.47
N SER A 59 20.67 8.39 -12.74
CA SER A 59 21.82 7.68 -13.32
C SER A 59 21.60 6.17 -13.48
N PHE A 60 20.54 5.62 -12.87
CA PHE A 60 20.22 4.20 -12.93
C PHE A 60 19.25 3.88 -14.07
N THR A 61 19.23 2.62 -14.52
CA THR A 61 18.22 2.12 -15.47
C THR A 61 16.98 1.60 -14.78
N ASP A 62 17.15 1.11 -13.55
CA ASP A 62 16.12 0.40 -12.79
C ASP A 62 16.10 0.90 -11.36
N VAL A 63 14.90 1.25 -10.89
CA VAL A 63 14.63 1.64 -9.50
C VAL A 63 13.83 0.51 -8.86
N ILE A 64 14.44 -0.17 -7.90
CA ILE A 64 13.81 -1.27 -7.16
C ILE A 64 13.57 -0.81 -5.72
N VAL A 65 12.31 -0.81 -5.29
CA VAL A 65 11.91 -0.36 -3.95
C VAL A 65 11.40 -1.55 -3.15
N ASP A 66 12.12 -1.93 -2.09
CA ASP A 66 11.64 -2.92 -1.12
C ASP A 66 10.66 -2.25 -0.14
N VAL A 67 9.38 -2.63 -0.23
CA VAL A 67 8.29 -2.11 0.59
C VAL A 67 7.85 -3.10 1.68
N SER A 68 8.62 -4.18 1.88
CA SER A 68 8.31 -5.29 2.82
C SER A 68 8.22 -4.86 4.28
N ALA A 69 8.82 -3.73 4.66
CA ALA A 69 8.76 -3.19 6.02
C ALA A 69 8.08 -1.80 6.09
N PHE A 70 7.60 -1.27 4.95
CA PHE A 70 7.05 0.07 4.91
C PHE A 70 5.62 0.10 5.48
N PRO A 71 5.28 1.09 6.32
CA PRO A 71 3.90 1.49 6.51
C PRO A 71 3.26 1.79 5.15
N ARG A 72 1.97 1.43 4.97
CA ARG A 72 1.28 1.61 3.68
C ARG A 72 1.34 3.05 3.16
N THR A 73 1.30 4.02 4.06
CA THR A 73 1.36 5.46 3.72
C THR A 73 2.69 5.87 3.13
N LEU A 74 3.81 5.41 3.70
CA LEU A 74 5.14 5.65 3.12
C LEU A 74 5.29 4.95 1.77
N MET A 75 4.77 3.71 1.65
CA MET A 75 4.76 2.97 0.39
C MET A 75 4.02 3.76 -0.70
N PHE A 76 2.80 4.24 -0.41
CA PHE A 76 2.02 5.02 -1.37
C PHE A 76 2.72 6.33 -1.75
N ALA A 77 3.25 7.08 -0.79
CA ALA A 77 3.96 8.33 -1.05
C ALA A 77 5.18 8.11 -1.95
N LEU A 78 6.10 7.23 -1.54
CA LEU A 78 7.36 6.98 -2.25
C LEU A 78 7.14 6.47 -3.67
N LEU A 79 6.30 5.44 -3.82
CA LEU A 79 6.05 4.85 -5.13
C LEU A 79 5.30 5.80 -6.06
N SER A 80 4.36 6.61 -5.54
CA SER A 80 3.67 7.60 -6.37
C SER A 80 4.61 8.71 -6.85
N ARG A 81 5.53 9.15 -6.00
CA ARG A 81 6.53 10.15 -6.36
C ARG A 81 7.51 9.62 -7.40
N LEU A 82 8.03 8.41 -7.19
CA LEU A 82 8.89 7.74 -8.18
C LEU A 82 8.16 7.49 -9.49
N TRP A 83 6.86 7.16 -9.44
CA TRP A 83 6.04 7.00 -10.65
C TRP A 83 6.04 8.26 -11.51
N THR A 84 5.91 9.44 -10.90
CA THR A 84 5.71 10.69 -11.64
C THR A 84 7.01 11.46 -11.92
N GLU A 85 8.03 11.36 -11.08
CA GLU A 85 9.25 12.18 -11.23
C GLU A 85 10.47 11.45 -11.77
N ARG A 86 10.49 10.11 -11.76
CA ARG A 86 11.63 9.39 -12.31
C ARG A 86 11.71 9.62 -13.83
N PRO A 87 12.91 9.64 -14.44
CA PRO A 87 13.04 9.66 -15.89
C PRO A 87 12.25 8.54 -16.58
N TYR A 88 11.55 8.86 -17.67
CA TYR A 88 10.64 7.94 -18.36
C TYR A 88 11.29 6.64 -18.88
N HIS A 89 12.61 6.65 -19.10
CA HIS A 89 13.36 5.49 -19.56
C HIS A 89 13.70 4.50 -18.44
N GLN A 90 13.41 4.84 -17.18
CA GLN A 90 13.72 3.97 -16.04
C GLN A 90 12.57 3.01 -15.72
N ASN A 91 12.93 1.77 -15.44
CA ASN A 91 12.00 0.83 -14.86
C ASN A 91 11.78 1.10 -13.38
N LEU A 92 10.55 0.90 -12.92
CA LEU A 92 10.18 0.94 -11.52
C LEU A 92 9.63 -0.41 -11.08
N TYR A 93 10.25 -0.98 -10.06
CA TYR A 93 9.83 -2.22 -9.43
C TYR A 93 9.54 -2.00 -7.95
N ALA A 94 8.51 -2.67 -7.45
CA ALA A 94 8.29 -2.84 -6.03
C ALA A 94 8.57 -4.30 -5.64
N VAL A 95 9.34 -4.49 -4.58
CA VAL A 95 9.59 -5.79 -3.96
C VAL A 95 8.80 -5.86 -2.67
N LEU A 96 8.04 -6.93 -2.51
CA LEU A 96 7.27 -7.19 -1.31
C LEU A 96 7.46 -8.63 -0.88
N THR A 97 7.87 -8.81 0.36
CA THR A 97 7.94 -10.11 1.01
C THR A 97 6.72 -10.28 1.91
N GLU A 98 5.84 -11.21 1.52
CA GLU A 98 4.70 -11.63 2.33
C GLU A 98 4.99 -12.95 3.05
N GLY A 99 4.40 -13.14 4.24
CA GLY A 99 4.50 -14.42 4.96
C GLY A 99 5.68 -14.58 5.92
N GLY A 100 6.17 -13.49 6.51
CA GLY A 100 7.07 -13.53 7.68
C GLY A 100 6.32 -13.38 9.02
N PRO A 101 7.03 -13.17 10.14
CA PRO A 101 6.45 -12.99 11.48
C PRO A 101 5.45 -11.84 11.62
N THR A 102 5.44 -10.95 10.63
CA THR A 102 4.59 -9.77 10.52
C THR A 102 3.18 -10.03 9.99
N ALA A 103 2.93 -11.15 9.31
CA ALA A 103 1.66 -11.36 8.60
C ALA A 103 0.45 -11.66 9.51
N SER A 104 0.69 -12.15 10.74
CA SER A 104 -0.37 -12.64 11.64
C SER A 104 -0.23 -12.17 13.10
N ARG A 105 0.69 -11.24 13.39
CA ARG A 105 1.05 -10.87 14.77
C ARG A 105 0.99 -9.38 15.08
N HIS A 106 0.53 -8.55 14.14
CA HIS A 106 0.49 -7.11 14.32
C HIS A 106 -0.95 -6.62 14.40
N GLU A 107 -1.29 -6.02 15.53
CA GLU A 107 -2.54 -5.29 15.70
C GLU A 107 -2.26 -3.81 15.51
N GLU A 108 -2.95 -3.23 14.53
CA GLU A 108 -2.98 -1.79 14.26
C GLU A 108 -4.01 -1.14 15.18
N ARG A 109 -3.61 -0.10 15.91
CA ARG A 109 -4.47 0.67 16.83
C ARG A 109 -4.22 2.17 16.69
N ASP A 110 -5.14 2.94 17.27
CA ASP A 110 -5.06 4.40 17.36
C ASP A 110 -4.90 5.04 15.97
N PHE A 111 -5.94 4.93 15.15
CA PHE A 111 -5.92 5.47 13.79
C PHE A 111 -6.09 7.00 13.80
N ILE A 112 -5.27 7.69 13.01
CA ILE A 112 -5.48 9.11 12.70
C ILE A 112 -6.61 9.30 11.69
N GLU A 113 -6.91 10.55 11.34
CA GLU A 113 -7.86 10.86 10.27
C GLU A 113 -7.40 10.29 8.91
N PRO A 114 -8.32 9.76 8.09
CA PRO A 114 -7.98 9.32 6.75
C PRO A 114 -7.45 10.47 5.87
N LYS A 115 -6.49 10.14 5.02
CA LYS A 115 -5.96 11.04 3.99
C LYS A 115 -6.38 10.56 2.61
N VAL A 116 -6.75 11.52 1.76
CA VAL A 116 -7.00 11.28 0.35
C VAL A 116 -5.80 11.78 -0.43
N ILE A 117 -5.30 10.95 -1.35
CA ILE A 117 -4.22 11.30 -2.25
C ILE A 117 -4.64 11.05 -3.70
N ARG A 118 -4.06 11.80 -4.63
CA ARG A 118 -4.17 11.56 -6.07
C ARG A 118 -2.80 11.71 -6.69
N ARG A 119 -2.32 10.67 -7.36
CA ARG A 119 -0.96 10.62 -7.95
C ARG A 119 0.17 10.98 -6.97
N GLY A 120 -0.01 10.65 -5.69
CA GLY A 120 0.98 10.90 -4.64
C GLY A 120 0.87 12.25 -3.94
N GLU A 121 -0.02 13.13 -4.39
CA GLU A 121 -0.27 14.42 -3.76
C GLU A 121 -1.51 14.35 -2.88
N GLU A 122 -1.48 15.04 -1.74
CA GLU A 122 -2.65 15.19 -0.87
C GLU A 122 -3.75 15.96 -1.62
N ALA A 123 -4.98 15.47 -1.52
CA ALA A 123 -6.12 16.01 -2.22
C ALA A 123 -7.34 16.04 -1.29
N ASP A 124 -8.25 16.96 -1.55
CA ASP A 124 -9.53 16.96 -0.87
C ASP A 124 -10.38 15.75 -1.29
N PRO A 125 -11.17 15.16 -0.38
CA PRO A 125 -12.14 14.13 -0.73
C PRO A 125 -13.09 14.64 -1.84
N PRO A 126 -13.21 13.94 -2.97
CA PRO A 126 -14.12 14.37 -4.02
C PRO A 126 -15.58 14.24 -3.58
N ALA A 127 -16.38 15.27 -3.84
CA ALA A 127 -17.82 15.24 -3.56
C ALA A 127 -18.52 14.17 -4.43
N ALA A 128 -19.57 13.55 -3.87
CA ALA A 128 -20.39 12.54 -4.54
C ALA A 128 -19.59 11.38 -5.17
N SER A 129 -18.51 10.96 -4.52
CA SER A 129 -17.61 9.91 -5.04
C SER A 129 -18.25 8.52 -5.05
N LEU A 130 -17.83 7.68 -6.00
CA LEU A 130 -18.00 6.23 -5.91
C LEU A 130 -16.82 5.65 -5.13
N TRP A 131 -17.07 4.79 -4.15
CA TRP A 131 -16.01 4.21 -3.32
C TRP A 131 -15.80 2.73 -3.60
N VAL A 132 -14.55 2.34 -3.87
CA VAL A 132 -14.14 0.94 -4.08
C VAL A 132 -13.19 0.51 -2.96
N PRO A 133 -13.71 0.00 -1.83
CA PRO A 133 -12.87 -0.58 -0.80
C PRO A 133 -12.46 -2.01 -1.17
N VAL A 134 -11.15 -2.27 -1.26
CA VAL A 134 -10.61 -3.63 -1.28
C VAL A 134 -10.57 -4.15 0.15
N LEU A 135 -11.57 -4.95 0.52
CA LEU A 135 -11.87 -5.31 1.89
C LEU A 135 -10.78 -6.18 2.52
N GLY A 136 -10.60 -6.01 3.83
CA GLY A 136 -9.72 -6.82 4.67
C GLY A 136 -10.26 -6.91 6.09
N GLY A 137 -9.43 -7.29 7.05
CA GLY A 137 -9.89 -7.60 8.42
C GLY A 137 -10.21 -6.39 9.30
N SER A 138 -9.86 -5.16 8.91
CA SER A 138 -10.00 -3.99 9.80
C SER A 138 -11.31 -3.21 9.54
N MET A 139 -12.31 -3.47 10.38
CA MET A 139 -13.61 -2.78 10.31
C MET A 139 -13.54 -1.32 10.77
N GLU A 140 -12.62 -0.99 11.66
CA GLU A 140 -12.42 0.40 12.09
C GLU A 140 -11.91 1.27 10.94
N ARG A 141 -10.91 0.79 10.18
CA ARG A 141 -10.39 1.50 9.01
C ARG A 141 -11.47 1.70 7.94
N LEU A 142 -12.28 0.66 7.70
CA LEU A 142 -13.42 0.71 6.79
C LEU A 142 -14.41 1.81 7.20
N ALA A 143 -14.81 1.84 8.47
CA ALA A 143 -15.77 2.81 8.97
C ALA A 143 -15.24 4.26 8.90
N ARG A 144 -14.01 4.51 9.35
CA ARG A 144 -13.41 5.86 9.31
C ARG A 144 -13.33 6.43 7.90
N ILE A 145 -12.95 5.60 6.93
CA ILE A 145 -12.89 6.04 5.53
C ILE A 145 -14.30 6.33 5.00
N TYR A 146 -15.29 5.48 5.30
CA TYR A 146 -16.67 5.75 4.92
C TYR A 146 -17.17 7.07 5.52
N ASP A 147 -16.91 7.29 6.81
CA ASP A 147 -17.35 8.48 7.53
C ASP A 147 -16.79 9.78 6.93
N GLN A 148 -15.54 9.76 6.47
CA GLN A 148 -14.91 10.89 5.77
C GLN A 148 -15.42 11.07 4.34
N LEU A 149 -15.58 9.98 3.59
CA LEU A 149 -15.93 10.07 2.16
C LEU A 149 -17.41 10.36 1.93
N GLN A 150 -18.30 9.85 2.80
CA GLN A 150 -19.77 9.85 2.59
C GLN A 150 -20.13 9.54 1.13
N PRO A 151 -19.69 8.37 0.60
CA PRO A 151 -19.76 8.10 -0.83
C PRO A 151 -21.20 7.97 -1.33
N ALA A 152 -21.42 8.32 -2.59
CA ALA A 152 -22.72 8.20 -3.24
C ALA A 152 -23.13 6.73 -3.44
N ASP A 153 -22.15 5.86 -3.71
CA ASP A 153 -22.35 4.41 -3.85
C ASP A 153 -21.04 3.69 -3.49
N VAL A 154 -21.15 2.45 -3.02
CA VAL A 154 -20.00 1.62 -2.61
C VAL A 154 -19.94 0.33 -3.43
N PHE A 155 -18.76 0.00 -3.93
CA PHE A 155 -18.44 -1.20 -4.72
C PHE A 155 -17.34 -2.00 -4.03
N PRO A 156 -17.67 -2.76 -2.97
CA PRO A 156 -16.65 -3.49 -2.22
C PRO A 156 -16.05 -4.62 -3.05
N ILE A 157 -14.71 -4.72 -3.05
CA ILE A 157 -13.99 -5.86 -3.61
C ILE A 157 -13.65 -6.81 -2.47
N ILE A 158 -14.16 -8.04 -2.53
CA ILE A 158 -13.87 -9.14 -1.62
C ILE A 158 -12.68 -9.95 -2.18
N PRO A 159 -11.60 -10.13 -1.40
CA PRO A 159 -10.47 -10.97 -1.79
C PRO A 159 -10.85 -12.47 -1.85
N PHE A 160 -11.14 -12.98 -3.04
CA PHE A 160 -11.46 -14.38 -3.31
C PHE A 160 -11.12 -14.76 -4.77
N PRO A 161 -10.46 -15.91 -5.00
CA PRO A 161 -9.94 -16.86 -4.01
C PRO A 161 -8.72 -16.30 -3.27
N SER A 162 -8.43 -16.85 -2.08
CA SER A 162 -7.28 -16.50 -1.24
C SER A 162 -6.59 -17.77 -0.71
N LYS A 163 -5.29 -17.71 -0.37
CA LYS A 163 -4.52 -18.81 0.25
C LYS A 163 -5.20 -19.41 1.47
N ASN A 164 -5.81 -18.56 2.30
CA ASN A 164 -6.79 -19.00 3.29
C ASN A 164 -8.18 -19.01 2.61
N PRO A 165 -8.78 -20.18 2.34
CA PRO A 165 -10.04 -20.28 1.61
C PRO A 165 -11.21 -19.56 2.30
N ARG A 166 -11.17 -19.40 3.63
CA ARG A 166 -12.22 -18.74 4.43
C ARG A 166 -12.08 -17.23 4.49
N PHE A 167 -10.95 -16.68 4.05
CA PHE A 167 -10.63 -15.26 4.26
C PHE A 167 -11.70 -14.33 3.67
N GLY A 168 -12.18 -14.60 2.45
CA GLY A 168 -13.23 -13.80 1.83
C GLY A 168 -14.53 -13.82 2.63
N ASP A 169 -14.94 -15.00 3.10
CA ASP A 169 -16.15 -15.17 3.92
C ASP A 169 -16.02 -14.45 5.26
N ASP A 170 -14.88 -14.61 5.95
CA ASP A 170 -14.62 -14.00 7.26
C ASP A 170 -14.64 -12.45 7.14
N VAL A 171 -14.06 -11.90 6.07
CA VAL A 171 -14.08 -10.46 5.76
C VAL A 171 -15.50 -9.97 5.48
N LEU A 172 -16.26 -10.70 4.65
CA LEU A 172 -17.64 -10.34 4.33
C LEU A 172 -18.54 -10.39 5.57
N LEU A 173 -18.40 -11.42 6.41
CA LEU A 173 -19.15 -11.54 7.67
C LEU A 173 -18.83 -10.39 8.63
N GLY A 174 -17.56 -10.00 8.74
CA GLY A 174 -17.15 -8.85 9.56
C GLY A 174 -17.71 -7.52 9.05
N ALA A 175 -17.78 -7.35 7.73
CA ALA A 175 -18.25 -6.11 7.11
C ALA A 175 -19.78 -6.07 6.89
N ARG A 176 -20.49 -7.21 7.01
CA ARG A 176 -21.91 -7.37 6.65
C ARG A 176 -22.80 -6.29 7.23
N ARG A 177 -22.72 -6.05 8.54
CA ARG A 177 -23.57 -5.08 9.23
C ARG A 177 -23.34 -3.67 8.70
N ARG A 178 -22.07 -3.27 8.54
CA ARG A 178 -21.72 -1.95 8.00
C ARG A 178 -22.20 -1.80 6.56
N LEU A 179 -21.81 -2.73 5.68
CA LEU A 179 -22.12 -2.65 4.26
C LEU A 179 -23.62 -2.69 3.98
N PHE A 180 -24.33 -3.70 4.47
CA PHE A 180 -25.70 -3.97 4.03
C PHE A 180 -26.75 -3.36 4.97
N ASP A 181 -26.55 -3.46 6.29
CA ASP A 181 -27.57 -3.04 7.26
C ASP A 181 -27.48 -1.52 7.54
N GLU A 182 -26.27 -0.94 7.58
CA GLU A 182 -26.06 0.48 7.91
C GLU A 182 -25.91 1.38 6.67
N TRP A 183 -25.11 0.97 5.67
CA TRP A 183 -24.80 1.78 4.50
C TRP A 183 -25.66 1.47 3.27
N GLY A 184 -26.50 0.43 3.35
CA GLY A 184 -27.42 0.06 2.28
C GLY A 184 -26.74 -0.32 0.96
N VAL A 185 -25.52 -0.86 1.02
CA VAL A 185 -24.78 -1.31 -0.16
C VAL A 185 -25.58 -2.39 -0.87
N ARG A 186 -25.80 -2.20 -2.17
CA ARG A 186 -26.51 -3.17 -3.01
C ARG A 186 -25.68 -4.44 -3.17
N TYR A 187 -26.31 -5.61 -3.08
CA TYR A 187 -25.61 -6.90 -3.23
C TYR A 187 -24.94 -7.04 -4.61
N GLU A 188 -25.53 -6.41 -5.64
CA GLU A 188 -25.03 -6.42 -7.01
C GLU A 188 -23.75 -5.59 -7.17
N ASN A 189 -23.45 -4.68 -6.24
CA ASN A 189 -22.22 -3.89 -6.24
C ASN A 189 -21.02 -4.67 -5.67
N VAL A 190 -21.22 -5.86 -5.10
CA VAL A 190 -20.15 -6.67 -4.52
C VAL A 190 -19.33 -7.32 -5.62
N LEU A 191 -18.02 -7.08 -5.60
CA LEU A 191 -17.07 -7.57 -6.59
C LEU A 191 -16.08 -8.55 -5.95
N TYR A 192 -15.48 -9.41 -6.76
CA TYR A 192 -14.48 -10.38 -6.34
C TYR A 192 -13.21 -10.24 -7.17
N ALA A 193 -12.07 -10.41 -6.51
CA ALA A 193 -10.75 -10.48 -7.14
C ALA A 193 -9.83 -11.34 -6.26
N SER A 194 -8.82 -11.97 -6.84
CA SER A 194 -7.86 -12.81 -6.13
C SER A 194 -7.21 -12.06 -4.98
N GLY A 195 -7.22 -12.69 -3.80
CA GLY A 195 -6.65 -12.13 -2.59
C GLY A 195 -5.13 -12.29 -2.45
N ASP A 196 -4.48 -12.93 -3.42
CA ASP A 196 -3.03 -13.17 -3.40
C ASP A 196 -2.30 -12.54 -4.58
N VAL A 197 -3.03 -11.99 -5.56
CA VAL A 197 -2.46 -11.48 -6.81
C VAL A 197 -2.75 -10.00 -6.96
N ALA A 198 -1.74 -9.16 -6.67
CA ALA A 198 -1.82 -7.71 -6.81
C ALA A 198 -2.34 -7.26 -8.19
N PHE A 199 -1.90 -7.94 -9.26
CA PHE A 199 -2.29 -7.61 -10.62
C PHE A 199 -3.77 -7.91 -10.93
N ASP A 200 -4.40 -8.84 -10.20
CA ASP A 200 -5.83 -9.12 -10.39
C ASP A 200 -6.69 -7.99 -9.82
N ILE A 201 -6.28 -7.40 -8.69
CA ILE A 201 -6.88 -6.16 -8.16
C ILE A 201 -6.73 -5.02 -9.15
N PHE A 202 -5.53 -4.83 -9.69
CA PHE A 202 -5.26 -3.81 -10.70
C PHE A 202 -6.18 -3.94 -11.91
N ARG A 203 -6.28 -5.15 -12.47
CA ARG A 203 -7.17 -5.45 -13.60
C ARG A 203 -8.62 -5.20 -13.25
N LYS A 204 -9.10 -5.71 -12.10
CA LYS A 204 -10.48 -5.55 -11.67
C LYS A 204 -10.87 -4.08 -11.58
N ILE A 205 -10.03 -3.24 -10.98
CA ILE A 205 -10.31 -1.80 -10.84
C ILE A 205 -10.26 -1.11 -12.21
N THR A 206 -9.30 -1.47 -13.07
CA THR A 206 -9.22 -0.91 -14.42
C THR A 206 -10.43 -1.29 -15.27
N ASP A 207 -10.94 -2.52 -15.13
CA ASP A 207 -12.18 -2.97 -15.76
C ASP A 207 -13.39 -2.14 -15.28
N ILE A 208 -13.45 -1.80 -13.98
CA ILE A 208 -14.50 -0.90 -13.46
C ILE A 208 -14.42 0.46 -14.13
N VAL A 209 -13.23 1.08 -14.20
CA VAL A 209 -13.04 2.39 -14.84
C VAL A 209 -13.46 2.35 -16.31
N HIS A 210 -13.08 1.31 -17.04
CA HIS A 210 -13.41 1.17 -18.45
C HIS A 210 -14.91 0.93 -18.67
N ASN A 211 -15.51 -0.01 -17.95
CA ASN A 211 -16.89 -0.43 -18.17
C ASN A 211 -17.92 0.57 -17.62
N PHE A 212 -17.54 1.34 -16.60
CA PHE A 212 -18.39 2.35 -15.98
C PHE A 212 -17.87 3.78 -16.23
N GLY A 213 -17.08 3.99 -17.29
CA GLY A 213 -16.45 5.28 -17.63
C GLY A 213 -17.41 6.48 -17.68
N GLY A 214 -18.66 6.26 -18.10
CA GLY A 214 -19.70 7.29 -18.09
C GLY A 214 -20.13 7.72 -16.68
N LEU A 215 -20.21 6.78 -15.73
CA LEU A 215 -20.55 7.05 -14.33
C LEU A 215 -19.37 7.68 -13.58
N THR A 216 -18.15 7.25 -13.87
CA THR A 216 -16.94 7.78 -13.22
C THR A 216 -16.53 9.17 -13.70
N ALA A 217 -17.10 9.65 -14.80
CA ALA A 217 -16.95 11.02 -15.27
C ALA A 217 -17.71 12.03 -14.37
N ASP A 218 -18.92 11.67 -13.94
CA ASP A 218 -19.76 12.51 -13.08
C ASP A 218 -19.48 12.27 -11.58
N HIS A 219 -18.99 11.07 -11.24
CA HIS A 219 -18.70 10.66 -9.86
C HIS A 219 -17.27 10.13 -9.73
N PRO A 220 -16.33 10.92 -9.19
CA PRO A 220 -14.94 10.49 -9.05
C PRO A 220 -14.81 9.19 -8.26
N LEU A 221 -13.99 8.26 -8.76
CA LEU A 221 -13.73 6.98 -8.10
C LEU A 221 -12.64 7.14 -7.04
N VAL A 222 -12.93 6.72 -5.82
CA VAL A 222 -11.99 6.68 -4.69
C VAL A 222 -11.72 5.23 -4.31
N LEU A 223 -10.45 4.86 -4.23
CA LEU A 223 -10.02 3.52 -3.86
C LEU A 223 -9.52 3.47 -2.41
N SER A 224 -9.71 2.34 -1.74
CA SER A 224 -9.10 2.10 -0.42
C SER A 224 -8.54 0.70 -0.29
N ALA A 225 -7.26 0.61 0.10
CA ALA A 225 -6.60 -0.67 0.38
C ALA A 225 -6.73 -1.02 1.87
N LEU A 226 -7.75 -1.81 2.20
CA LEU A 226 -8.02 -2.29 3.56
C LEU A 226 -7.48 -3.70 3.82
N SER A 227 -6.99 -4.35 2.77
CA SER A 227 -6.44 -5.69 2.76
C SER A 227 -4.91 -5.72 2.95
N GLY A 228 -4.30 -6.85 2.60
CA GLY A 228 -2.86 -7.09 2.70
C GLY A 228 -2.02 -6.14 1.84
N ARG A 229 -0.70 -6.19 2.04
CA ARG A 229 0.24 -5.27 1.36
C ARG A 229 0.36 -5.56 -0.13
N ALA A 230 0.32 -6.82 -0.57
CA ALA A 230 0.33 -7.15 -2.00
C ALA A 230 -0.88 -6.53 -2.70
N LEU A 231 -2.07 -6.69 -2.14
CA LEU A 231 -3.28 -6.10 -2.73
C LEU A 231 -3.25 -4.58 -2.66
N SER A 232 -2.62 -4.00 -1.63
CA SER A 232 -2.39 -2.55 -1.56
C SER A 232 -1.52 -2.04 -2.72
N LEU A 233 -0.52 -2.80 -3.18
CA LEU A 233 0.24 -2.47 -4.40
C LEU A 233 -0.63 -2.52 -5.65
N GLY A 234 -1.53 -3.50 -5.76
CA GLY A 234 -2.50 -3.58 -6.86
C GLY A 234 -3.43 -2.38 -6.92
N VAL A 235 -3.93 -1.94 -5.75
CA VAL A 235 -4.74 -0.73 -5.61
C VAL A 235 -3.95 0.51 -6.02
N LEU A 236 -2.71 0.66 -5.53
CA LEU A 236 -1.86 1.79 -5.88
C LEU A 236 -1.60 1.86 -7.38
N LEU A 237 -1.24 0.73 -8.00
CA LEU A 237 -0.98 0.66 -9.44
C LEU A 237 -2.22 1.08 -10.23
N ALA A 238 -3.42 0.64 -9.82
CA ALA A 238 -4.67 1.04 -10.47
C ALA A 238 -4.94 2.55 -10.33
N ALA A 239 -4.67 3.11 -9.15
CA ALA A 239 -4.80 4.52 -8.89
C ALA A 239 -3.86 5.37 -9.75
N LEU A 240 -2.60 4.97 -9.85
CA LEU A 240 -1.59 5.68 -10.65
C LEU A 240 -1.91 5.61 -12.14
N TRP A 241 -2.20 4.41 -12.65
CA TRP A 241 -2.49 4.18 -14.07
C TRP A 241 -3.72 4.94 -14.55
N ASN A 242 -4.81 4.90 -13.77
CA ASN A 242 -6.08 5.53 -14.14
C ASN A 242 -6.25 6.95 -13.56
N GLY A 243 -5.26 7.47 -12.82
CA GLY A 243 -5.32 8.79 -12.20
C GLY A 243 -6.42 8.97 -11.14
N LEU A 244 -6.72 7.91 -10.39
CA LEU A 244 -7.80 7.84 -9.40
C LEU A 244 -7.36 8.37 -8.03
N TYR A 245 -8.35 8.63 -7.19
CA TYR A 245 -8.14 8.98 -5.79
C TYR A 245 -7.90 7.72 -4.95
N LEU A 246 -7.03 7.83 -3.95
CA LEU A 246 -6.79 6.79 -2.96
C LEU A 246 -7.02 7.38 -1.57
N CYS A 247 -7.95 6.80 -0.82
CA CYS A 247 -8.19 7.15 0.58
C CYS A 247 -7.60 6.06 1.48
N HIS A 248 -6.73 6.46 2.41
CA HIS A 248 -6.10 5.55 3.35
C HIS A 248 -6.09 6.12 4.76
N VAL A 249 -5.97 5.24 5.74
CA VAL A 249 -5.85 5.61 7.15
C VAL A 249 -4.66 4.88 7.78
N GLN A 250 -3.90 5.60 8.59
CA GLN A 250 -2.66 5.15 9.22
C GLN A 250 -2.88 4.91 10.72
N PRO A 251 -2.48 3.75 11.27
CA PRO A 251 -2.40 3.58 12.72
C PRO A 251 -1.19 4.34 13.30
N THR A 252 -1.32 4.88 14.51
CA THR A 252 -0.16 5.39 15.27
C THR A 252 0.52 4.32 16.10
N THR A 253 -0.19 3.22 16.39
CA THR A 253 0.28 2.18 17.30
C THR A 253 0.26 0.82 16.62
N TYR A 254 1.36 0.08 16.74
CA TYR A 254 1.46 -1.32 16.34
C TYR A 254 1.80 -2.15 17.57
N SER A 255 0.94 -3.11 17.93
CA SER A 255 1.29 -4.15 18.91
C SER A 255 1.74 -5.42 18.20
N MET A 256 2.82 -6.01 18.71
CA MET A 256 3.32 -7.30 18.24
C MET A 256 3.12 -8.38 19.28
N THR A 257 2.65 -9.55 18.87
CA THR A 257 2.70 -10.73 19.73
C THR A 257 4.17 -11.10 20.00
N PRO A 258 4.60 -11.20 21.28
CA PRO A 258 5.98 -11.52 21.62
C PRO A 258 6.47 -12.78 20.91
N THR A 259 7.64 -12.70 20.27
CA THR A 259 8.22 -13.79 19.47
C THR A 259 9.74 -13.80 19.63
N THR A 260 10.36 -14.98 19.65
CA THR A 260 11.81 -15.11 19.76
C THR A 260 12.51 -14.81 18.44
N ARG A 261 13.71 -14.23 18.49
CA ARG A 261 14.51 -13.90 17.29
C ARG A 261 14.72 -15.12 16.37
N ASN A 262 14.98 -16.29 16.93
CA ASN A 262 15.18 -17.52 16.14
C ASN A 262 13.93 -17.90 15.34
N ARG A 263 12.74 -17.71 15.92
CA ARG A 263 11.49 -17.96 15.22
C ARG A 263 11.26 -16.95 14.09
N LEU A 264 11.58 -15.66 14.33
CA LEU A 264 11.54 -14.64 13.28
C LEU A 264 12.46 -15.02 12.11
N ILE A 265 13.70 -15.44 12.39
CA ILE A 265 14.67 -15.86 11.37
C ILE A 265 14.15 -17.05 10.56
N GLN A 266 13.57 -18.05 11.22
CA GLN A 266 13.02 -19.23 10.56
C GLN A 266 11.83 -18.88 9.66
N GLU A 267 10.93 -18.01 10.13
CA GLU A 267 9.79 -17.53 9.33
C GLU A 267 10.30 -16.71 8.12
N CYS A 268 11.28 -15.82 8.31
CA CYS A 268 11.92 -15.08 7.21
C CYS A 268 12.60 -16.00 6.17
N ALA A 269 13.22 -17.09 6.58
CA ALA A 269 13.84 -18.06 5.67
C ALA A 269 12.82 -18.77 4.76
N SER A 270 11.55 -18.83 5.18
CA SER A 270 10.45 -19.38 4.37
C SER A 270 9.69 -18.34 3.55
N ALA A 271 9.98 -17.05 3.77
CA ALA A 271 9.27 -15.96 3.14
C ALA A 271 9.60 -15.86 1.66
N ARG A 272 8.59 -15.55 0.84
CA ARG A 272 8.74 -15.45 -0.62
C ARG A 272 8.62 -13.99 -1.05
N PRO A 273 9.70 -13.39 -1.57
CA PRO A 273 9.60 -12.07 -2.18
C PRO A 273 8.80 -12.17 -3.47
N THR A 274 7.95 -11.17 -3.69
CA THR A 274 7.22 -10.93 -4.93
C THR A 274 7.75 -9.63 -5.51
N VAL A 275 8.15 -9.67 -6.77
CA VAL A 275 8.57 -8.47 -7.51
C VAL A 275 7.44 -8.07 -8.43
N VAL A 276 7.00 -6.82 -8.33
CA VAL A 276 5.97 -6.23 -9.18
C VAL A 276 6.63 -5.17 -10.05
N TRP A 277 6.56 -5.36 -11.37
CA TRP A 277 6.93 -4.34 -12.33
C TRP A 277 5.80 -3.32 -12.42
N LEU A 278 6.08 -2.08 -12.01
CA LEU A 278 5.08 -1.03 -11.96
C LEU A 278 5.03 -0.25 -13.27
N ASP A 279 6.18 0.13 -13.82
CA ASP A 279 6.27 0.96 -15.03
C ASP A 279 7.69 0.88 -15.66
N GLY A 280 7.81 1.25 -16.93
CA GLY A 280 9.05 1.27 -17.71
C GLY A 280 9.03 0.43 -18.99
N ALA A 281 10.20 0.09 -19.53
CA ALA A 281 10.37 -0.66 -20.78
C ALA A 281 10.78 -2.12 -20.55
N ILE A 282 10.29 -3.01 -21.41
CA ILE A 282 10.74 -4.42 -21.43
C ILE A 282 12.21 -4.44 -21.84
N TYR A 283 13.04 -5.21 -21.12
CA TYR A 283 14.42 -5.45 -21.56
C TYR A 283 14.41 -6.14 -22.93
N ALA A 284 15.03 -5.50 -23.92
CA ALA A 284 15.17 -6.02 -25.28
C ALA A 284 16.24 -7.11 -25.37
#